data_AF-A0A7X7R857-F1
#
_entry.id   AF-A0A7X7R857-F1
#
_cell.length_a   1.000
_cell.length_b   1.000
_cell.length_c   1.000
_cell.angle_alpha   90.00
_cell.angle_beta   90.00
_cell.angle_gamma   90.00
#
_symmetry.space_group_name_H-M   'P 1'
#
loop_
_entity.id
_entity.type
_entity.pdbx_description
1 polymer ?
#
loop_
_entity_poly.entity_id
_entity_poly.type
_entity_poly.pdbx_seq_one_letter_code
_entity_poly.pdbx_strand_id
1 'polypeptide(L)'
;MLAAAALGGCAVQTASLIAAPPADLAPAVELADTPFFPDDSHFCGPAALATALGAAGFATTPDALVDKVFLPGRAGSLQLEMLAGARRAGAVATLIPGTLEAVMRETAAGHPVVVLQNLGLSWAPSWHYAVVVGYALDARAFLLRSGPMRRQQLAFRTFEHTWDRGGRWAFVVLPPGELPATATEAEVTRALVAFERSATPTAAATAYRGGLARWPASLTLRVGLGNALYAGADLGGAEAAFRLAAEVHDAAAAWNNLARLLLEQGRTAEARQAAERALANAGPLEVQVRATLAEIDAHAPH
;
A
#
# COMPACT_ATOMS: atom_id res chain seq x y z
N MET A 1 -28.57 -18.25 -35.62
CA MET A 1 -28.46 -17.57 -34.30
C MET A 1 -27.28 -16.62 -34.37
N LEU A 2 -27.54 -15.31 -34.42
CA LEU A 2 -26.50 -14.29 -34.35
C LEU A 2 -25.87 -14.31 -32.95
N ALA A 3 -24.56 -14.50 -32.88
CA ALA A 3 -23.79 -14.26 -31.67
C ALA A 3 -23.63 -12.74 -31.51
N ALA A 4 -24.36 -12.16 -30.55
CA ALA A 4 -24.17 -10.78 -30.12
C ALA A 4 -22.88 -10.71 -29.29
N ALA A 5 -21.83 -10.12 -29.85
CA ALA A 5 -20.63 -9.75 -29.13
C ALA A 5 -20.96 -8.62 -28.16
N ALA A 6 -20.84 -8.88 -26.86
CA ALA A 6 -20.96 -7.85 -25.82
C ALA A 6 -19.72 -6.95 -25.82
N LEU A 7 -19.82 -5.82 -26.52
CA LEU A 7 -18.89 -4.69 -26.38
C LEU A 7 -19.44 -3.74 -25.30
N GLY A 8 -19.15 -4.04 -24.03
CA GLY A 8 -19.41 -3.13 -22.90
C GLY A 8 -18.23 -3.19 -21.93
N GLY A 9 -17.62 -2.09 -21.47
CA GLY A 9 -17.83 -0.69 -21.76
C GLY A 9 -16.68 0.14 -21.18
N CYS A 10 -16.37 1.25 -21.83
CA CYS A 10 -15.27 2.16 -21.44
C CYS A 10 -15.77 3.46 -20.77
N ALA A 11 -17.00 3.47 -20.26
CA ALA A 11 -17.61 4.61 -19.55
C ALA A 11 -18.66 4.17 -18.51
N VAL A 12 -18.48 2.97 -17.93
CA VAL A 12 -19.51 2.33 -17.11
C VAL A 12 -19.54 2.91 -15.69
N GLN A 13 -18.41 3.42 -15.19
CA GLN A 13 -18.34 3.87 -13.81
C GLN A 13 -19.07 5.19 -13.61
N THR A 14 -18.80 6.20 -14.45
CA THR A 14 -19.48 7.51 -14.34
C THR A 14 -20.99 7.36 -14.47
N ALA A 15 -21.45 6.53 -15.42
CA ALA A 15 -22.88 6.29 -15.60
C ALA A 15 -23.52 5.65 -14.36
N SER A 16 -22.87 4.63 -13.80
CA SER A 16 -23.35 3.93 -12.59
C SER A 16 -23.33 4.86 -11.37
N LEU A 17 -22.25 5.62 -11.19
CA LEU A 17 -22.07 6.59 -10.12
C LEU A 17 -23.12 7.71 -10.16
N ILE A 18 -23.47 8.21 -11.35
CA ILE A 18 -24.52 9.24 -11.49
C ILE A 18 -25.91 8.64 -11.23
N ALA A 19 -26.14 7.39 -11.65
CA ALA A 19 -27.42 6.72 -11.46
C ALA A 19 -27.68 6.36 -9.98
N ALA A 20 -26.62 5.98 -9.25
CA ALA A 20 -26.68 5.59 -7.85
C ALA A 20 -25.45 6.15 -7.10
N PRO A 21 -25.45 7.46 -6.75
CA PRO A 21 -24.36 8.03 -5.97
C PRO A 21 -24.32 7.40 -4.56
N PRO A 22 -23.13 7.23 -3.96
CA PRO A 22 -23.00 6.70 -2.60
C PRO A 22 -23.75 7.59 -1.60
N ALA A 23 -24.83 7.06 -1.03
CA ALA A 23 -25.73 7.84 -0.16
C ALA A 23 -25.09 8.25 1.18
N ASP A 24 -24.03 7.55 1.58
CA ASP A 24 -23.29 7.81 2.81
C ASP A 24 -22.21 8.88 2.66
N LEU A 25 -21.93 9.34 1.42
CA LEU A 25 -20.96 10.39 1.15
C LEU A 25 -21.59 11.79 1.13
N ALA A 26 -20.83 12.78 1.59
CA ALA A 26 -21.23 14.18 1.48
C ALA A 26 -21.36 14.59 -0.01
N PRO A 27 -22.24 15.53 -0.37
CA PRO A 27 -22.43 15.95 -1.77
C PRO A 27 -21.16 16.53 -2.43
N ALA A 28 -20.27 17.10 -1.62
CA ALA A 28 -18.96 17.57 -2.06
C ALA A 28 -17.95 17.52 -0.91
N VAL A 29 -16.69 17.26 -1.26
CA VAL A 29 -15.53 17.30 -0.36
C VAL A 29 -14.39 18.00 -1.09
N GLU A 30 -13.67 18.87 -0.40
CA GLU A 30 -12.41 19.45 -0.89
C GLU A 30 -11.39 19.54 0.24
N LEU A 31 -10.25 18.88 0.08
CA LEU A 31 -9.09 18.93 0.95
C LEU A 31 -8.26 20.17 0.60
N ALA A 32 -8.82 21.36 0.89
CA ALA A 32 -8.30 22.65 0.44
C ALA A 32 -6.85 22.93 0.88
N ASP A 33 -6.46 22.42 2.05
CA ASP A 33 -5.13 22.60 2.64
C ASP A 33 -4.07 21.63 2.09
N THR A 34 -4.46 20.71 1.19
CA THR A 34 -3.51 19.82 0.52
C THR A 34 -2.44 20.68 -0.18
N PRO A 35 -1.14 20.44 0.10
CA PRO A 35 -0.03 21.18 -0.51
C PRO A 35 -0.14 21.26 -2.02
N PHE A 36 0.42 22.31 -2.61
CA PHE A 36 0.43 22.46 -4.05
C PHE A 36 1.80 22.97 -4.49
N PHE A 37 2.43 22.20 -5.36
CA PHE A 37 3.68 22.55 -6.01
C PHE A 37 3.37 22.76 -7.50
N PRO A 38 3.27 24.01 -7.97
CA PRO A 38 3.02 24.29 -9.37
C PRO A 38 4.17 23.74 -10.21
N ASP A 39 3.83 22.99 -11.24
CA ASP A 39 4.80 22.41 -12.16
C ASP A 39 4.29 22.53 -13.60
N ASP A 40 5.04 23.24 -14.45
CA ASP A 40 4.81 23.38 -15.88
C ASP A 40 5.83 22.56 -16.72
N SER A 41 6.61 21.72 -16.05
CA SER A 41 7.68 20.91 -16.64
C SER A 41 7.28 19.44 -16.87
N HIS A 42 8.24 18.61 -17.27
CA HIS A 42 8.07 17.16 -17.43
C HIS A 42 8.05 16.38 -16.08
N PHE A 43 8.08 17.06 -14.93
CA PHE A 43 8.25 16.45 -13.59
C PHE A 43 6.95 16.27 -12.78
N CYS A 44 5.81 16.03 -13.46
CA CYS A 44 4.51 15.84 -12.79
C CYS A 44 4.51 14.76 -11.69
N GLY A 45 5.37 13.74 -11.78
CA GLY A 45 5.54 12.68 -10.77
C GLY A 45 6.06 13.19 -9.42
N PRO A 46 7.30 13.74 -9.35
CA PRO A 46 7.83 14.38 -8.14
C PRO A 46 6.88 15.38 -7.48
N ALA A 47 6.21 16.23 -8.26
CA ALA A 47 5.25 17.21 -7.72
C ALA A 47 4.01 16.56 -7.09
N ALA A 48 3.43 15.56 -7.76
CA ALA A 48 2.30 14.80 -7.22
C ALA A 48 2.69 14.00 -5.96
N LEU A 49 3.87 13.38 -5.95
CA LEU A 49 4.34 12.64 -4.78
C LEU A 49 4.64 13.57 -3.60
N ALA A 50 5.28 14.72 -3.84
CA ALA A 50 5.53 15.72 -2.79
C ALA A 50 4.23 16.25 -2.20
N THR A 51 3.22 16.45 -3.05
CA THR A 51 1.87 16.85 -2.62
C THR A 51 1.26 15.81 -1.67
N ALA A 52 1.26 14.53 -2.04
CA ALA A 52 0.69 13.47 -1.23
C ALA A 52 1.48 13.22 0.08
N LEU A 53 2.82 13.24 0.02
CA LEU A 53 3.67 13.14 1.20
C LEU A 53 3.45 14.30 2.17
N GLY A 54 3.39 15.53 1.66
CA GLY A 54 3.13 16.71 2.48
C GLY A 54 1.76 16.66 3.16
N ALA A 55 0.73 16.17 2.46
CA ALA A 55 -0.60 15.95 3.06
C ALA A 55 -0.58 14.88 4.16
N ALA A 56 0.27 13.87 4.03
CA ALA A 56 0.49 12.83 5.04
C ALA A 56 1.45 13.26 6.17
N GLY A 57 1.86 14.53 6.23
CA GLY A 57 2.73 15.08 7.27
C GLY A 57 4.23 14.89 7.04
N PHE A 58 4.65 14.42 5.87
CA PHE A 58 6.07 14.25 5.51
C PHE A 58 6.57 15.48 4.74
N ALA A 59 7.41 16.28 5.38
CA ALA A 59 8.01 17.46 4.76
C ALA A 59 8.96 17.06 3.61
N THR A 60 8.62 17.46 2.39
CA THR A 60 9.44 17.23 1.19
C THR A 60 9.11 18.26 0.11
N THR A 61 9.99 18.38 -0.88
CA THR A 61 9.77 19.19 -2.09
C THR A 61 9.88 18.30 -3.33
N PRO A 62 9.35 18.74 -4.49
CA PRO A 62 9.53 18.03 -5.75
C PRO A 62 11.01 17.82 -6.09
N ASP A 63 11.85 18.85 -5.92
CA ASP A 63 13.29 18.82 -6.21
C ASP A 63 14.02 17.71 -5.41
N ALA A 64 13.65 17.52 -4.14
CA ALA A 64 14.22 16.46 -3.30
C ALA A 64 13.82 15.03 -3.72
N LEU A 65 12.84 14.91 -4.64
CA LEU A 65 12.31 13.65 -5.15
C LEU A 65 12.72 13.37 -6.60
N VAL A 66 13.26 14.35 -7.34
CA VAL A 66 13.63 14.17 -8.76
C VAL A 66 14.56 12.97 -8.94
N ASP A 67 15.71 12.95 -8.26
CA ASP A 67 16.69 11.85 -8.36
C ASP A 67 16.17 10.50 -7.81
N LYS A 68 15.07 10.54 -7.04
CA LYS A 68 14.46 9.36 -6.40
C LYS A 68 13.31 8.79 -7.21
N VAL A 69 12.67 9.56 -8.09
CA VAL A 69 11.45 9.16 -8.81
C VAL A 69 11.69 9.17 -10.33
N PHE A 70 12.70 9.90 -10.79
CA PHE A 70 13.05 10.04 -12.19
C PHE A 70 14.36 9.31 -12.50
N LEU A 71 14.26 8.16 -13.16
CA LEU A 71 15.38 7.51 -13.85
C LEU A 71 15.17 7.65 -15.36
N PRO A 72 16.02 8.41 -16.08
CA PRO A 72 15.93 8.53 -17.53
C PRO A 72 15.98 7.15 -18.20
N GLY A 73 15.09 6.88 -19.15
CA GLY A 73 15.09 5.65 -19.96
C GLY A 73 14.14 4.53 -19.50
N ARG A 74 13.33 4.74 -18.44
CA ARG A 74 12.34 3.74 -17.98
C ARG A 74 10.92 4.30 -17.88
N ALA A 75 10.38 4.81 -19.00
CA ALA A 75 9.01 5.32 -19.09
C ALA A 75 7.93 4.34 -18.56
N GLY A 76 8.20 3.03 -18.56
CA GLY A 76 7.31 1.99 -18.02
C GLY A 76 7.45 1.67 -16.52
N SER A 77 8.36 2.31 -15.77
CA SER A 77 8.63 1.99 -14.35
C SER A 77 8.19 3.05 -13.34
N LEU A 78 7.64 4.17 -13.83
CA LEU A 78 7.35 5.37 -13.03
C LEU A 78 6.43 5.08 -11.83
N GLN A 79 5.44 4.19 -11.98
CA GLN A 79 4.53 3.80 -10.90
C GLN A 79 5.26 3.13 -9.72
N LEU A 80 6.20 2.23 -10.01
CA LEU A 80 7.00 1.56 -8.98
C LEU A 80 7.92 2.55 -8.26
N GLU A 81 8.48 3.50 -9.01
CA GLU A 81 9.32 4.56 -8.45
C GLU A 81 8.53 5.54 -7.58
N MET A 82 7.27 5.86 -7.93
CA MET A 82 6.38 6.65 -7.07
C MET A 82 6.14 5.96 -5.72
N LEU A 83 5.81 4.66 -5.73
CA LEU A 83 5.60 3.88 -4.51
C LEU A 83 6.91 3.70 -3.73
N ALA A 84 8.05 3.52 -4.41
CA ALA A 84 9.35 3.43 -3.75
C ALA A 84 9.79 4.77 -3.14
N GLY A 85 9.52 5.89 -3.82
CA GLY A 85 9.78 7.24 -3.34
C GLY A 85 9.05 7.53 -2.03
N ALA A 86 7.76 7.17 -1.94
CA ALA A 86 6.98 7.30 -0.71
C ALA A 86 7.59 6.49 0.45
N ARG A 87 7.94 5.22 0.19
CA ARG A 87 8.55 4.33 1.20
C ARG A 87 9.89 4.86 1.70
N ARG A 88 10.73 5.39 0.81
CA ARG A 88 12.00 6.04 1.17
C ARG A 88 11.82 7.30 2.02
N ALA A 89 10.67 7.97 1.92
CA ALA A 89 10.31 9.08 2.78
C ALA A 89 9.72 8.64 4.13
N GLY A 90 9.55 7.34 4.37
CA GLY A 90 8.99 6.80 5.61
C GLY A 90 7.46 6.63 5.60
N ALA A 91 6.81 6.85 4.45
CA ALA A 91 5.36 6.70 4.31
C ALA A 91 4.98 5.35 3.69
N VAL A 92 3.78 4.87 4.01
CA VAL A 92 3.19 3.68 3.39
C VAL A 92 2.37 4.14 2.18
N ALA A 93 2.80 3.74 0.98
CA ALA A 93 2.03 3.94 -0.25
C ALA A 93 1.22 2.70 -0.59
N THR A 94 -0.11 2.84 -0.62
CA THR A 94 -1.03 1.73 -0.83
C THR A 94 -1.88 1.97 -2.06
N LEU A 95 -1.84 1.03 -3.01
CA LEU A 95 -2.75 1.03 -4.16
C LEU A 95 -4.19 0.89 -3.65
N ILE A 96 -5.11 1.63 -4.27
CA ILE A 96 -6.54 1.54 -3.97
C ILE A 96 -7.29 0.91 -5.14
N PRO A 97 -8.54 0.43 -4.94
CA PRO A 97 -9.36 -0.05 -6.03
C PRO A 97 -9.48 1.00 -7.13
N GLY A 98 -9.37 0.57 -8.40
CA GLY A 98 -9.48 1.43 -9.58
C GLY A 98 -10.92 1.86 -9.87
N THR A 99 -11.67 2.31 -8.86
CA THR A 99 -13.05 2.78 -9.01
C THR A 99 -13.20 4.26 -8.66
N LEU A 100 -14.12 4.95 -9.36
CA LEU A 100 -14.41 6.36 -9.04
C LEU A 100 -14.91 6.52 -7.61
N GLU A 101 -15.72 5.56 -7.13
CA GLU A 101 -16.19 5.54 -5.74
C GLU A 101 -15.04 5.38 -4.75
N ALA A 102 -14.03 4.55 -5.03
CA ALA A 102 -12.88 4.43 -4.15
C ALA A 102 -12.12 5.75 -4.02
N VAL A 103 -11.91 6.45 -5.14
CA VAL A 103 -11.30 7.80 -5.14
C VAL A 103 -12.14 8.79 -4.29
N MET A 104 -13.47 8.74 -4.39
CA MET A 104 -14.35 9.57 -3.57
C MET A 104 -14.29 9.22 -2.09
N ARG A 105 -14.27 7.94 -1.75
CA ARG A 105 -14.20 7.47 -0.36
C ARG A 105 -12.88 7.83 0.30
N GLU A 106 -11.76 7.70 -0.40
CA GLU A 106 -10.46 8.13 0.13
C GLU A 106 -10.41 9.64 0.35
N THR A 107 -10.85 10.44 -0.62
CA THR A 107 -10.89 11.90 -0.44
C THR A 107 -11.86 12.33 0.66
N ALA A 108 -13.00 11.66 0.81
CA ALA A 108 -13.92 11.87 1.93
C ALA A 108 -13.33 11.46 3.30
N ALA A 109 -12.43 10.48 3.32
CA ALA A 109 -11.68 10.08 4.49
C ALA A 109 -10.50 11.01 4.81
N GLY A 110 -10.27 12.06 4.01
CA GLY A 110 -9.17 13.01 4.23
C GLY A 110 -7.89 12.65 3.48
N HIS A 111 -7.91 11.65 2.59
CA HIS A 111 -6.72 11.16 1.89
C HIS A 111 -6.69 11.68 0.45
N PRO A 112 -5.73 12.55 0.07
CA PRO A 112 -5.50 12.90 -1.32
C PRO A 112 -5.04 11.66 -2.11
N VAL A 113 -5.60 11.49 -3.32
CA VAL A 113 -5.35 10.31 -4.15
C VAL A 113 -4.44 10.67 -5.31
N VAL A 114 -3.27 10.07 -5.40
CA VAL A 114 -2.40 10.21 -6.57
C VAL A 114 -2.89 9.29 -7.67
N VAL A 115 -3.03 9.83 -8.88
CA VAL A 115 -3.53 9.09 -10.05
C VAL A 115 -2.60 9.26 -11.24
N LEU A 116 -2.56 8.24 -12.11
CA LEU A 116 -1.89 8.32 -13.41
C LEU A 116 -2.93 8.45 -14.52
N GLN A 117 -2.88 9.55 -15.25
CA GLN A 117 -3.73 9.82 -16.40
C GLN A 117 -2.92 9.80 -17.70
N ASN A 118 -3.59 9.51 -18.81
CA ASN A 118 -3.09 9.82 -20.15
C ASN A 118 -4.00 10.88 -20.79
N LEU A 119 -3.51 12.11 -20.85
CA LEU A 119 -4.21 13.26 -21.42
C LEU A 119 -4.16 13.29 -22.95
N GLY A 120 -3.25 12.53 -23.54
CA GLY A 120 -3.08 12.38 -24.99
C GLY A 120 -3.98 11.30 -25.58
N LEU A 121 -3.72 10.95 -26.85
CA LEU A 121 -4.45 9.88 -27.55
C LEU A 121 -3.71 8.54 -27.38
N SER A 122 -4.38 7.42 -27.64
CA SER A 122 -3.76 6.09 -27.50
C SER A 122 -2.53 5.90 -28.41
N TRP A 123 -2.49 6.57 -29.56
CA TRP A 123 -1.37 6.55 -30.51
C TRP A 123 -0.34 7.67 -30.30
N ALA A 124 -0.63 8.64 -29.44
CA ALA A 124 0.26 9.73 -29.05
C ALA A 124 0.03 10.06 -27.56
N PRO A 125 0.56 9.24 -26.64
CA PRO A 125 0.28 9.36 -25.22
C PRO A 125 0.91 10.61 -24.61
N SER A 126 0.22 11.21 -23.64
CA SER A 126 0.73 12.25 -22.76
C SER A 126 0.46 11.83 -21.32
N TRP A 127 1.45 11.20 -20.69
CA TRP A 127 1.35 10.68 -19.33
C TRP A 127 1.43 11.81 -18.31
N HIS A 128 0.52 11.81 -17.34
CA HIS A 128 0.35 12.90 -16.39
C HIS A 128 -0.02 12.37 -15.01
N TYR A 129 0.75 12.72 -14.00
CA TYR A 129 0.36 12.50 -12.61
C TYR A 129 -0.42 13.70 -12.10
N ALA A 130 -1.49 13.42 -11.37
CA ALA A 130 -2.29 14.42 -10.67
C ALA A 130 -2.66 13.90 -9.28
N VAL A 131 -3.08 14.81 -8.40
CA VAL A 131 -3.58 14.46 -7.07
C VAL A 131 -5.03 14.90 -6.97
N VAL A 132 -5.94 13.94 -6.82
CA VAL A 132 -7.34 14.21 -6.53
C VAL A 132 -7.45 14.62 -5.08
N VAL A 133 -7.99 15.82 -4.85
CA VAL A 133 -8.16 16.44 -3.51
C VAL A 133 -9.62 16.64 -3.17
N GLY A 134 -10.55 16.16 -3.98
CA GLY A 134 -11.97 16.33 -3.73
C GLY A 134 -12.86 15.94 -4.89
N TYR A 135 -14.16 16.06 -4.66
CA TYR A 135 -15.21 15.83 -5.64
C TYR A 135 -16.43 16.71 -5.35
N ALA A 136 -17.25 16.92 -6.37
CA ALA A 136 -18.56 17.52 -6.24
C ALA A 136 -19.56 16.73 -7.11
N LEU A 137 -20.55 16.11 -6.47
CA LEU A 137 -21.55 15.28 -7.14
C LEU A 137 -22.46 16.10 -8.06
N ASP A 138 -22.90 17.28 -7.62
CA ASP A 138 -23.75 18.18 -8.39
C ASP A 138 -23.04 18.70 -9.65
N ALA A 139 -21.78 19.10 -9.50
CA ALA A 139 -20.93 19.53 -10.62
C ALA A 139 -20.41 18.36 -11.47
N ARG A 140 -20.62 17.12 -11.00
CA ARG A 140 -20.14 15.87 -11.62
C ARG A 140 -18.65 15.93 -11.94
N ALA A 141 -17.84 16.40 -11.00
CA ALA A 141 -16.43 16.68 -11.22
C ALA A 141 -15.54 16.28 -10.03
N PHE A 142 -14.34 15.83 -10.35
CA PHE A 142 -13.23 15.73 -9.40
C PHE A 142 -12.48 17.06 -9.35
N LEU A 143 -11.88 17.32 -8.19
CA LEU A 143 -11.00 18.45 -7.92
C LEU A 143 -9.56 17.94 -7.81
N LEU A 144 -8.64 18.52 -8.59
CA LEU A 144 -7.26 18.04 -8.66
C LEU A 144 -6.24 19.16 -8.40
N ARG A 145 -5.11 18.79 -7.79
CA ARG A 145 -3.81 19.46 -7.97
C ARG A 145 -3.18 18.88 -9.24
N SER A 146 -2.92 19.72 -10.24
CA SER A 146 -2.52 19.23 -11.57
C SER A 146 -1.77 20.31 -12.36
N GLY A 147 -0.51 20.04 -12.68
CA GLY A 147 0.37 20.97 -13.41
C GLY A 147 0.44 22.36 -12.76
N PRO A 148 0.29 23.47 -13.50
CA PRO A 148 0.28 24.82 -12.93
C PRO A 148 -1.05 25.16 -12.22
N MET A 149 -2.07 24.31 -12.30
CA MET A 149 -3.39 24.58 -11.75
C MET A 149 -3.50 24.08 -10.32
N ARG A 150 -3.54 25.02 -9.36
CA ARG A 150 -3.81 24.69 -7.94
C ARG A 150 -5.15 23.99 -7.76
N ARG A 151 -6.16 24.37 -8.54
CA ARG A 151 -7.51 23.77 -8.44
C ARG A 151 -8.06 23.54 -9.84
N GLN A 152 -7.81 22.35 -10.38
CA GLN A 152 -8.42 21.91 -11.62
C GLN A 152 -9.73 21.19 -11.33
N GLN A 153 -10.82 21.61 -11.99
CA GLN A 153 -12.07 20.86 -12.01
C GLN A 153 -12.09 20.00 -13.27
N LEU A 154 -12.28 18.68 -13.11
CA LEU A 154 -12.34 17.75 -14.22
C LEU A 154 -13.62 16.91 -14.12
N ALA A 155 -14.47 16.98 -15.14
CA ALA A 155 -15.71 16.21 -15.18
C ALA A 155 -15.44 14.71 -15.02
N PHE A 156 -16.30 13.99 -14.29
CA PHE A 156 -16.15 12.56 -13.99
C PHE A 156 -15.90 11.72 -15.26
N ARG A 157 -16.65 11.98 -16.33
CA ARG A 157 -16.48 11.30 -17.62
C ARG A 157 -15.08 11.52 -18.20
N THR A 158 -14.59 12.76 -18.20
CA THR A 158 -13.26 13.10 -18.72
C THR A 158 -12.16 12.48 -17.85
N PHE A 159 -12.32 12.54 -16.53
CA PHE A 159 -11.43 11.88 -15.58
C PHE A 159 -11.37 10.37 -15.83
N GLU A 160 -12.52 9.68 -15.87
CA GLU A 160 -12.61 8.23 -16.12
C GLU A 160 -11.90 7.85 -17.43
N HIS A 161 -12.18 8.55 -18.53
CA HIS A 161 -11.57 8.24 -19.82
C HIS A 161 -10.05 8.40 -19.85
N THR A 162 -9.51 9.45 -19.22
CA THR A 162 -8.06 9.68 -19.17
C THR A 162 -7.37 8.75 -18.18
N TRP A 163 -8.05 8.36 -17.10
CA TRP A 163 -7.56 7.45 -16.07
C TRP A 163 -7.60 5.97 -16.51
N ASP A 164 -8.60 5.57 -17.29
CA ASP A 164 -8.70 4.23 -17.89
C ASP A 164 -7.48 3.89 -18.74
N ARG A 165 -6.94 4.87 -19.48
CA ARG A 165 -5.71 4.74 -20.27
C ARG A 165 -4.46 4.56 -19.41
N GLY A 166 -4.49 5.01 -18.15
CA GLY A 166 -3.46 4.77 -17.14
C GLY A 166 -3.69 3.49 -16.33
N GLY A 167 -4.59 2.60 -16.78
CA GLY A 167 -4.91 1.35 -16.09
C GLY A 167 -5.65 1.56 -14.78
N ARG A 168 -6.33 2.70 -14.61
CA ARG A 168 -7.01 3.10 -13.38
C ARG A 168 -6.10 3.07 -12.15
N TRP A 169 -4.82 3.38 -12.37
CA TRP A 169 -3.83 3.32 -11.33
C TRP A 169 -4.00 4.51 -10.37
N ALA A 170 -4.15 4.19 -9.09
CA ALA A 170 -4.28 5.15 -8.02
C ALA A 170 -3.68 4.61 -6.72
N PHE A 171 -3.15 5.51 -5.90
CA PHE A 171 -2.66 5.17 -4.58
C PHE A 171 -2.81 6.33 -3.62
N VAL A 172 -2.82 6.01 -2.32
CA VAL A 172 -2.73 6.99 -1.24
C VAL A 172 -1.43 6.80 -0.47
N VAL A 173 -0.96 7.87 0.16
CA VAL A 173 0.23 7.92 0.99
C VAL A 173 -0.21 8.23 2.41
N LEU A 174 0.15 7.38 3.37
CA LEU A 174 -0.23 7.53 4.77
C LEU A 174 0.96 7.27 5.69
N PRO A 175 0.97 7.84 6.91
CA PRO A 175 1.96 7.47 7.92
C PRO A 175 1.81 6.01 8.34
N PRO A 176 2.88 5.36 8.84
CA PRO A 176 2.80 4.00 9.34
C PRO A 176 1.79 3.93 10.51
N GLY A 177 0.88 2.96 10.43
CA GLY A 177 -0.17 2.73 11.44
C GLY A 177 -1.56 3.17 10.96
N GLU A 178 -1.63 4.05 9.96
CA GLU A 178 -2.87 4.41 9.28
C GLU A 178 -3.09 3.57 8.03
N LEU A 179 -4.36 3.41 7.64
CA LEU A 179 -4.77 2.58 6.50
C LEU A 179 -5.71 3.35 5.58
N PRO A 180 -5.66 3.12 4.25
CA PRO A 180 -6.65 3.66 3.33
C PRO A 180 -8.06 3.19 3.71
N ALA A 181 -9.05 4.05 3.49
CA ALA A 181 -10.44 3.74 3.83
C ALA A 181 -10.97 2.53 3.04
N THR A 182 -10.51 2.39 1.79
CA THR A 182 -11.00 1.45 0.77
C THR A 182 -10.08 0.25 0.54
N ALA A 183 -8.88 0.23 1.13
CA ALA A 183 -7.91 -0.82 0.87
C ALA A 183 -8.35 -2.17 1.46
N THR A 184 -8.10 -3.21 0.68
CA THR A 184 -8.27 -4.62 1.07
C THR A 184 -7.07 -5.11 1.88
N GLU A 185 -7.23 -6.22 2.60
CA GLU A 185 -6.13 -6.88 3.32
C GLU A 185 -4.95 -7.19 2.38
N ALA A 186 -5.26 -7.61 1.14
CA ALA A 186 -4.27 -7.96 0.14
C ALA A 186 -3.47 -6.73 -0.36
N GLU A 187 -4.11 -5.57 -0.50
CA GLU A 187 -3.42 -4.31 -0.85
C GLU A 187 -2.53 -3.82 0.29
N VAL A 188 -3.06 -3.80 1.52
CA VAL A 188 -2.30 -3.40 2.70
C VAL A 188 -1.13 -4.33 2.94
N THR A 189 -1.32 -5.65 2.89
CA THR A 189 -0.25 -6.64 3.07
C THR A 189 0.88 -6.42 2.07
N ARG A 190 0.56 -6.20 0.78
CA ARG A 190 1.57 -5.90 -0.24
C ARG A 190 2.30 -4.58 0.04
N ALA A 191 1.57 -3.55 0.46
CA ALA A 191 2.16 -2.25 0.78
C ALA A 191 3.11 -2.34 1.99
N LEU A 192 2.72 -3.07 3.04
CA LEU A 192 3.52 -3.23 4.26
C LEU A 192 4.77 -4.09 4.06
N VAL A 193 4.67 -5.21 3.34
CA VAL A 193 5.84 -6.02 2.96
C VAL A 193 6.80 -5.22 2.07
N ALA A 194 6.29 -4.34 1.21
CA ALA A 194 7.14 -3.44 0.44
C ALA A 194 7.78 -2.36 1.33
N PHE A 195 7.03 -1.80 2.28
CA PHE A 195 7.48 -0.75 3.20
C PHE A 195 8.57 -1.24 4.15
N GLU A 196 8.44 -2.44 4.71
CA GLU A 196 9.39 -2.98 5.71
C GLU A 196 10.83 -3.00 5.19
N ARG A 197 11.03 -3.19 3.87
CA ARG A 197 12.35 -3.27 3.24
C ARG A 197 13.19 -2.00 3.36
N SER A 198 12.55 -0.85 3.60
CA SER A 198 13.22 0.44 3.77
C SER A 198 12.86 1.14 5.07
N ALA A 199 12.02 0.53 5.91
CA ALA A 199 11.54 1.11 7.16
C ALA A 199 12.49 0.77 8.32
N THR A 200 12.48 1.61 9.35
CA THR A 200 13.06 1.21 10.64
C THR A 200 12.20 0.09 11.25
N PRO A 201 12.77 -0.78 12.09
CA PRO A 201 12.00 -1.84 12.76
C PRO A 201 10.77 -1.30 13.52
N THR A 202 10.93 -0.17 14.21
CA THR A 202 9.83 0.51 14.92
C THR A 202 8.72 0.97 13.97
N ALA A 203 9.06 1.59 12.83
CA ALA A 203 8.06 2.04 11.87
C ALA A 203 7.33 0.86 11.20
N ALA A 204 8.05 -0.21 10.87
CA ALA A 204 7.45 -1.44 10.35
C ALA A 204 6.48 -2.06 11.36
N ALA A 205 6.88 -2.15 12.63
CA ALA A 205 6.01 -2.67 13.69
C ALA A 205 4.75 -1.82 13.88
N THR A 206 4.86 -0.48 13.84
CA THR A 206 3.68 0.42 13.87
C THR A 206 2.75 0.16 12.69
N ALA A 207 3.30 0.01 11.48
CA ALA A 207 2.50 -0.23 10.29
C ALA A 207 1.77 -1.59 10.33
N TYR A 208 2.44 -2.66 10.76
CA TYR A 208 1.80 -3.96 10.94
C TYR A 208 0.72 -3.96 12.04
N ARG A 209 0.93 -3.22 13.15
CA ARG A 209 -0.11 -3.02 14.17
C ARG A 209 -1.36 -2.33 13.60
N GLY A 210 -1.18 -1.31 12.75
CA GLY A 210 -2.29 -0.67 12.04
C GLY A 210 -3.08 -1.66 11.18
N GLY A 211 -2.37 -2.48 10.40
CA GLY A 211 -2.97 -3.58 9.62
C GLY A 211 -3.76 -4.56 10.48
N LEU A 212 -3.18 -5.03 11.58
CA LEU A 212 -3.80 -5.98 12.51
C LEU A 212 -4.99 -5.40 13.28
N ALA A 213 -5.07 -4.08 13.45
CA ALA A 213 -6.25 -3.45 14.03
C ALA A 213 -7.50 -3.67 13.16
N ARG A 214 -7.33 -3.71 11.83
CA ARG A 214 -8.43 -3.98 10.87
C ARG A 214 -8.59 -5.46 10.55
N TRP A 215 -7.48 -6.20 10.43
CA TRP A 215 -7.48 -7.63 10.13
C TRP A 215 -6.75 -8.43 11.21
N PRO A 216 -7.35 -8.60 12.39
CA PRO A 216 -6.69 -9.23 13.54
C PRO A 216 -6.32 -10.69 13.29
N ALA A 217 -7.02 -11.38 12.38
CA ALA A 217 -6.78 -12.77 12.03
C ALA A 217 -5.78 -12.97 10.88
N SER A 218 -5.09 -11.92 10.42
CA SER A 218 -4.14 -12.04 9.32
C SER A 218 -2.82 -12.67 9.76
N LEU A 219 -2.55 -13.89 9.29
CA LEU A 219 -1.29 -14.60 9.54
C LEU A 219 -0.09 -13.78 9.03
N THR A 220 -0.17 -13.28 7.79
CA THR A 220 0.96 -12.56 7.16
C THR A 220 1.29 -11.28 7.91
N LEU A 221 0.28 -10.49 8.28
CA LEU A 221 0.53 -9.27 9.06
C LEU A 221 1.08 -9.57 10.45
N ARG A 222 0.65 -10.68 11.07
CA ARG A 222 1.15 -11.09 12.39
C ARG A 222 2.60 -11.56 12.35
N VAL A 223 2.96 -12.37 11.35
CA VAL A 223 4.35 -12.78 11.14
C VAL A 223 5.23 -11.58 10.81
N GLY A 224 4.74 -10.66 9.97
CA GLY A 224 5.41 -9.39 9.69
C GLY A 224 5.66 -8.55 10.94
N LEU A 225 4.67 -8.44 11.84
CA LEU A 225 4.84 -7.79 13.13
C LEU A 225 5.94 -8.46 13.96
N GLY A 226 5.92 -9.80 14.07
CA GLY A 226 6.94 -10.54 14.81
C GLY A 226 8.35 -10.30 14.26
N ASN A 227 8.51 -10.32 12.94
CA ASN A 227 9.79 -10.02 12.28
C ASN A 227 10.27 -8.59 12.55
N ALA A 228 9.36 -7.61 12.48
CA ALA A 228 9.70 -6.22 12.76
C ALA A 228 10.09 -5.99 14.22
N LEU A 229 9.41 -6.64 15.18
CA LEU A 229 9.75 -6.56 16.61
C LEU A 229 11.08 -7.23 16.90
N TYR A 230 11.33 -8.40 16.29
CA TYR A 230 12.61 -9.09 16.39
C TYR A 230 13.77 -8.22 15.88
N ALA A 231 13.62 -7.62 14.69
CA ALA A 231 14.62 -6.71 14.14
C ALA A 231 14.82 -5.44 15.00
N GLY A 232 13.81 -5.06 15.79
CA GLY A 232 13.87 -3.97 16.77
C GLY A 232 14.38 -4.39 18.15
N ALA A 233 14.85 -5.63 18.31
CA ALA A 233 15.27 -6.23 19.58
C ALA A 233 14.19 -6.33 20.67
N ASP A 234 12.91 -6.15 20.32
CA ASP A 234 11.78 -6.46 21.20
C ASP A 234 11.46 -7.96 21.11
N LEU A 235 12.32 -8.77 21.74
CA LEU A 235 12.22 -10.23 21.68
C LEU A 235 10.93 -10.73 22.36
N GLY A 236 10.47 -10.06 23.41
CA GLY A 236 9.22 -10.43 24.09
C GLY A 236 7.99 -10.19 23.22
N GLY A 237 7.92 -9.04 22.55
CA GLY A 237 6.88 -8.72 21.58
C GLY A 237 6.92 -9.66 20.37
N ALA A 238 8.12 -9.98 19.86
CA ALA A 238 8.30 -10.91 18.75
C ALA A 238 7.80 -12.32 19.12
N GLU A 239 8.15 -12.82 20.31
CA GLU A 239 7.70 -14.12 20.82
C GLU A 239 6.18 -14.18 20.89
N ALA A 240 5.54 -13.17 21.47
CA ALA A 240 4.09 -13.09 21.57
C ALA A 240 3.41 -13.10 20.20
N ALA A 241 3.96 -12.35 19.23
CA ALA A 241 3.43 -12.30 17.87
C ALA A 241 3.56 -13.64 17.14
N PHE A 242 4.74 -14.28 17.18
CA PHE A 242 4.97 -15.57 16.54
C PHE A 242 4.17 -16.69 17.20
N ARG A 243 4.13 -16.75 18.53
CA ARG A 243 3.32 -17.74 19.25
C ARG A 243 1.86 -17.64 18.87
N LEU A 244 1.28 -16.44 18.90
CA LEU A 244 -0.13 -16.29 18.56
C LEU A 244 -0.40 -16.57 17.07
N ALA A 245 0.51 -16.22 16.17
CA ALA A 245 0.41 -16.60 14.76
C ALA A 245 0.45 -18.13 14.57
N ALA A 246 1.34 -18.81 15.29
CA ALA A 246 1.53 -20.24 15.21
C ALA A 246 0.35 -21.01 15.84
N GLU A 247 -0.18 -20.57 16.97
CA GLU A 247 -1.31 -21.22 17.64
C GLU A 247 -2.63 -21.05 16.88
N VAL A 248 -2.89 -19.86 16.33
CA VAL A 248 -4.17 -19.58 15.62
C VAL A 248 -4.23 -20.27 14.26
N HIS A 249 -3.10 -20.35 13.55
CA HIS A 249 -3.07 -20.83 12.16
C HIS A 249 -2.36 -22.17 11.97
N ASP A 250 -1.74 -22.72 13.02
CA ASP A 250 -0.82 -23.87 12.96
C ASP A 250 0.23 -23.76 11.83
N ALA A 251 0.71 -22.52 11.60
CA ALA A 251 1.53 -22.20 10.46
C ALA A 251 3.00 -22.55 10.70
N ALA A 252 3.57 -23.43 9.86
CA ALA A 252 4.96 -23.88 9.99
C ALA A 252 5.98 -22.73 10.01
N ALA A 253 5.77 -21.68 9.21
CA ALA A 253 6.63 -20.50 9.21
C ALA A 253 6.67 -19.79 10.58
N ALA A 254 5.50 -19.65 11.22
CA ALA A 254 5.38 -19.00 12.53
C ALA A 254 5.99 -19.87 13.64
N TRP A 255 5.73 -21.18 13.61
CA TRP A 255 6.36 -22.15 14.52
C TRP A 255 7.89 -22.14 14.39
N ASN A 256 8.42 -22.09 13.16
CA ASN A 256 9.86 -22.07 12.92
C ASN A 256 10.51 -20.75 13.40
N ASN A 257 9.85 -19.62 13.17
CA ASN A 257 10.33 -18.33 13.68
C ASN A 257 10.34 -18.29 15.22
N LEU A 258 9.30 -18.85 15.85
CA LEU A 258 9.25 -19.01 17.31
C LEU A 258 10.39 -19.92 17.81
N ALA A 259 10.63 -21.06 17.15
CA ALA A 259 11.69 -21.98 17.54
C ALA A 259 13.08 -21.33 17.52
N ARG A 260 13.41 -20.60 16.46
CA ARG A 260 14.68 -19.86 16.34
C ARG A 260 14.82 -18.82 17.46
N LEU A 261 13.78 -18.02 17.70
CA LEU A 261 13.78 -17.03 18.77
C LEU A 261 14.01 -17.67 20.15
N LEU A 262 13.34 -18.78 20.43
CA LEU A 262 13.48 -19.52 21.69
C LEU A 262 14.88 -20.10 21.86
N LEU A 263 15.49 -20.62 20.78
CA LEU A 263 16.85 -21.12 20.80
C LEU A 263 17.86 -20.00 21.12
N GLU A 264 17.71 -18.82 20.51
CA GLU A 264 18.54 -17.65 20.79
C GLU A 264 18.45 -17.18 22.25
N GLN A 265 17.31 -17.42 22.90
CA GLN A 265 17.11 -17.16 24.34
C GLN A 265 17.62 -18.31 25.24
N GLY A 266 18.22 -19.37 24.69
CA GLY A 266 18.69 -20.53 25.43
C GLY A 266 17.59 -21.48 25.90
N ARG A 267 16.35 -21.31 25.42
CA ARG A 267 15.18 -22.14 25.77
C ARG A 267 15.08 -23.36 24.86
N THR A 268 16.12 -24.18 24.84
CA THR A 268 16.33 -25.29 23.89
C THR A 268 15.18 -26.29 23.86
N ALA A 269 14.59 -26.62 25.02
CA ALA A 269 13.47 -27.56 25.10
C ALA A 269 12.19 -27.02 24.41
N GLU A 270 11.86 -25.74 24.64
CA GLU A 270 10.70 -25.11 24.00
C GLU A 270 10.96 -24.86 22.51
N ALA A 271 12.20 -24.49 22.15
CA ALA A 271 12.62 -24.36 20.76
C ALA A 271 12.41 -25.67 19.99
N ARG A 272 12.80 -26.81 20.58
CA ARG A 272 12.57 -28.13 19.97
C ARG A 272 11.09 -28.40 19.73
N GLN A 273 10.26 -28.19 20.75
CA GLN A 273 8.81 -28.41 20.62
C GLN A 273 8.21 -27.56 19.49
N ALA A 274 8.58 -26.28 19.40
CA ALA A 274 8.12 -25.40 18.33
C ALA A 274 8.62 -25.87 16.96
N ALA A 275 9.88 -26.27 16.82
CA ALA A 275 10.43 -26.75 15.55
C ALA A 275 9.82 -28.09 15.10
N GLU A 276 9.52 -29.00 16.02
CA GLU A 276 8.82 -30.25 15.73
C GLU A 276 7.38 -30.01 15.26
N ARG A 277 6.68 -29.03 15.87
CA ARG A 277 5.37 -28.56 15.40
C ARG A 277 5.46 -27.94 14.01
N ALA A 278 6.50 -27.15 13.73
CA ALA A 278 6.76 -26.63 12.39
C ALA A 278 6.97 -27.77 11.39
N LEU A 279 7.71 -28.81 11.77
CA LEU A 279 8.07 -29.93 10.90
C LEU A 279 6.85 -30.74 10.46
N ALA A 280 5.88 -30.93 11.35
CA ALA A 280 4.66 -31.70 11.09
C ALA A 280 3.89 -31.20 9.85
N ASN A 281 3.91 -29.89 9.60
CA ASN A 281 3.20 -29.24 8.49
C ASN A 281 4.13 -28.35 7.63
N ALA A 282 5.42 -28.67 7.55
CA ALA A 282 6.44 -27.77 6.98
C ALA A 282 6.28 -27.47 5.49
N GLY A 283 5.82 -28.45 4.71
CA GLY A 283 5.69 -28.31 3.25
C GLY A 283 6.98 -27.75 2.62
N PRO A 284 6.92 -26.62 1.87
CA PRO A 284 8.10 -26.01 1.26
C PRO A 284 9.19 -25.54 2.24
N LEU A 285 8.89 -25.45 3.55
CA LEU A 285 9.81 -24.99 4.58
C LEU A 285 10.59 -26.14 5.25
N GLU A 286 10.41 -27.39 4.81
CA GLU A 286 11.01 -28.56 5.48
C GLU A 286 12.53 -28.42 5.66
N VAL A 287 13.24 -27.93 4.65
CA VAL A 287 14.70 -27.74 4.70
C VAL A 287 15.07 -26.73 5.80
N GLN A 288 14.37 -25.61 5.87
CA GLN A 288 14.61 -24.56 6.87
C GLN A 288 14.28 -25.02 8.29
N VAL A 289 13.20 -25.79 8.45
CA VAL A 289 12.81 -26.35 9.75
C VAL A 289 13.82 -27.39 10.22
N ARG A 290 14.28 -28.28 9.34
CA ARG A 290 15.32 -29.26 9.68
C ARG A 290 16.65 -28.61 10.04
N ALA A 291 17.03 -27.53 9.36
CA ALA A 291 18.20 -26.75 9.74
C ALA A 291 18.06 -26.17 11.16
N THR A 292 16.88 -25.64 11.49
CA THR A 292 16.57 -25.14 12.84
C THR A 292 16.66 -26.25 13.90
N LEU A 293 16.13 -27.45 13.61
CA LEU A 293 16.26 -28.62 14.51
C LEU A 293 17.72 -29.03 14.72
N ALA A 294 18.53 -29.05 13.65
CA ALA A 294 19.95 -29.37 13.76
C ALA A 294 20.73 -28.34 14.59
N GLU A 295 20.38 -27.05 14.48
CA GLU A 295 20.94 -26.00 15.34
C GLU A 295 20.54 -26.23 16.81
N ILE A 296 19.29 -26.62 17.08
CA ILE A 296 18.82 -26.96 18.43
C ILE A 296 19.57 -28.18 18.99
N ASP A 297 19.77 -29.23 18.19
CA ASP A 297 20.52 -30.43 18.58
C ASP A 297 21.95 -30.08 19.02
N ALA A 298 22.62 -29.17 18.30
CA ALA A 298 23.98 -28.73 18.60
C ALA A 298 24.10 -27.94 19.92
N HIS A 299 23.00 -27.36 20.42
CA HIS A 299 22.96 -26.58 21.66
C HIS A 299 22.35 -27.35 22.84
N ALA A 300 21.95 -28.62 22.65
CA ALA A 300 21.46 -29.45 23.73
C ALA A 300 22.62 -29.92 24.62
N PRO A 301 22.56 -29.79 25.95
CA PRO A 301 23.55 -30.41 26.83
C PRO A 301 23.47 -31.94 26.67
N HIS A 302 24.62 -32.57 26.42
CA HIS A 302 24.78 -34.02 26.35
C HIS A 302 24.41 -34.72 27.66
#